data_AF-A0A821SHP1-F1
#
_entry.id   AF-A0A821SHP1-F1
#
_cell.length_a   1.000
_cell.length_b   1.000
_cell.length_c   1.000
_cell.angle_alpha   90.00
_cell.angle_beta   90.00
_cell.angle_gamma   90.00
#
_symmetry.space_group_name_H-M   'P 1'
#
loop_
_entity.id
_entity.type
_entity.pdbx_description
1 polymer ?
#
loop_
_entity_poly.entity_id
_entity_poly.type
_entity_poly.pdbx_seq_one_letter_code
_entity_poly.pdbx_strand_id
1 'polypeptide(L)'
;MSCECHSSYNGEIEQLICNNYKNSMFTQIKLTNETLETSRSFDTFHLIFYDHEFNISSMFVNELSYLFPRTSLLNRGEKKLSIKIILSFPNFLQLHFEDYSFYQLFKENSNYKTILTLELTSNGQITFSSMAFNQLIVDQVFLHTSSLEPYSFEEIFNNTNIGELTIEGSTPRSNETYRQNFNGKIQLAKFTKMVESVSNEEFPPYPVRSMIIEAHEARKMNASTFMNYRNLHGLHLIRPKFFFDNRTFDGFQYIISLEIIELDAETIKDNTFQHASRIRYFTLGQNTRYLSEYSLDYLDYLVHFDASKIILDQLYPTSRCVLARFIEKQKKLNPSIIISPPQAEYCDCVYDFILTILNKKADQSYLDLCSENQQERCELSQCNVVKNFRLPLINNIVNEQIISSIENDIINSTTTTTTTPLYPIDNGIITTVHQLPAYVHRHPPVDRQSQTNNKYERIDSSDTNIKDSYTSPLKINDPIDPNAISPDDDDEDYIDSTSSIDNFQTTINLYDEKRRIEMKNETFKWISLSLVCITILCLLFVGTLIWCFTCRPLRRNYKAGFQPVQLNGSNV
;
A
#
# COMPACT_ATOMS: atom_id res chain seq x y z
N MET A 1 -3.59 24.56 33.62
CA MET A 1 -4.40 23.36 33.93
C MET A 1 -3.69 22.53 34.98
N SER A 2 -4.40 21.77 35.82
CA SER A 2 -3.83 20.78 36.73
C SER A 2 -4.08 19.38 36.17
N CYS A 3 -3.15 18.87 35.37
CA CYS A 3 -3.24 17.53 34.80
C CYS A 3 -2.62 16.51 35.75
N GLU A 4 -3.22 15.32 35.81
CA GLU A 4 -2.64 14.15 36.47
C GLU A 4 -1.89 13.34 35.41
N CYS A 5 -0.57 13.24 35.56
CA CYS A 5 0.33 12.67 34.55
C CYS A 5 0.95 11.36 35.01
N HIS A 6 0.82 10.33 34.18
CA HIS A 6 1.44 9.03 34.34
C HIS A 6 2.51 8.83 33.26
N SER A 7 3.76 8.64 33.65
CA SER A 7 4.80 8.16 32.74
C SER A 7 4.78 6.63 32.67
N SER A 8 5.03 6.10 31.48
CA SER A 8 5.29 4.68 31.26
C SER A 8 6.46 4.52 30.28
N TYR A 9 7.22 3.44 30.44
CA TYR A 9 8.37 3.13 29.61
C TYR A 9 8.34 1.64 29.27
N ASN A 10 8.40 1.31 27.98
CA ASN A 10 8.33 -0.08 27.51
C ASN A 10 9.51 -0.42 26.59
N GLY A 11 10.73 -0.32 27.12
CA GLY A 11 11.97 -0.77 26.48
C GLY A 11 12.48 0.13 25.36
N GLU A 12 11.63 0.35 24.37
CA GLU A 12 11.88 1.05 23.10
C GLU A 12 11.09 2.37 22.98
N ILE A 13 10.06 2.55 23.81
CA ILE A 13 9.14 3.70 23.76
C ILE A 13 8.98 4.30 25.17
N GLU A 14 9.19 5.61 25.29
CA GLU A 14 8.78 6.43 26.44
C GLU A 14 7.42 7.08 26.16
N GLN A 15 6.50 7.07 27.13
CA GLN A 15 5.21 7.73 27.04
C GLN A 15 4.90 8.55 28.30
N LEU A 16 4.28 9.71 28.12
CA LEU A 16 3.71 10.52 29.20
C LEU A 16 2.23 10.78 28.88
N ILE A 17 1.34 10.26 29.72
CA ILE A 17 -0.11 10.39 29.58
C ILE A 17 -0.59 11.35 30.67
N CYS A 18 -0.92 12.59 30.28
CA CYS A 18 -1.47 13.61 31.16
C CYS A 18 -2.98 13.77 30.93
N ASN A 19 -3.78 13.47 31.94
CA ASN A 19 -5.23 13.58 31.91
C ASN A 19 -5.70 14.81 32.70
N ASN A 20 -6.63 15.58 32.15
CA ASN A 20 -7.25 16.71 32.83
C ASN A 20 -8.71 16.38 33.19
N TYR A 21 -8.91 15.92 34.42
CA TYR A 21 -10.24 15.57 34.96
C TYR A 21 -10.91 16.71 35.74
N LYS A 22 -10.31 17.91 35.80
CA LYS A 22 -10.70 18.99 36.74
C LYS A 22 -11.27 20.25 36.09
N ASN A 23 -11.26 20.32 34.76
CA ASN A 23 -11.98 21.34 33.97
C ASN A 23 -13.08 20.66 33.13
N SER A 24 -14.01 21.45 32.57
CA SER A 24 -15.06 20.97 31.66
C SER A 24 -14.53 20.20 30.44
N MET A 25 -13.42 20.66 29.87
CA MET A 25 -12.72 19.99 28.77
C MET A 25 -11.97 18.75 29.25
N PHE A 26 -12.66 17.61 29.29
CA PHE A 26 -12.02 16.30 29.44
C PHE A 26 -11.02 16.08 28.31
N THR A 27 -9.74 16.12 28.66
CA THR A 27 -8.62 16.11 27.71
C THR A 27 -7.52 15.17 28.17
N GLN A 28 -7.00 14.39 27.22
CA GLN A 28 -5.87 13.48 27.41
C GLN A 28 -4.75 13.88 26.46
N ILE A 29 -3.56 14.10 27.02
CA ILE A 29 -2.33 14.39 26.27
C ILE A 29 -1.42 13.18 26.41
N LYS A 30 -1.24 12.42 25.33
CA LYS A 30 -0.26 11.34 25.22
C LYS A 30 0.94 11.84 24.43
N LEU A 31 2.03 12.12 25.14
CA LEU A 31 3.34 12.34 24.53
C LEU A 31 4.01 10.97 24.35
N THR A 32 4.68 10.76 23.22
CA THR A 32 5.38 9.51 22.88
C THR A 32 6.75 9.83 22.30
N ASN A 33 7.75 9.02 22.65
CA ASN A 33 9.08 9.03 22.07
C ASN A 33 9.29 7.69 21.37
N GLU A 34 9.08 7.65 20.05
CA GLU A 34 9.33 6.47 19.22
C GLU A 34 10.84 6.31 18.92
N THR A 35 11.62 7.38 19.09
CA THR A 35 13.06 7.40 18.81
C THR A 35 13.90 7.89 19.99
N LEU A 36 14.19 6.96 20.92
CA LEU A 36 15.11 7.14 22.06
C LEU A 36 16.54 7.58 21.68
N GLU A 37 16.89 7.55 20.39
CA GLU A 37 18.12 8.12 19.84
C GLU A 37 18.16 9.67 19.90
N THR A 38 17.01 10.32 20.08
CA THR A 38 16.91 11.78 20.00
C THR A 38 17.22 12.48 21.32
N SER A 39 17.84 13.66 21.24
CA SER A 39 18.06 14.54 22.41
C SER A 39 16.78 15.28 22.84
N ARG A 40 15.61 14.69 22.61
CA ARG A 40 14.28 15.23 22.86
C ARG A 40 13.52 14.23 23.73
N SER A 41 12.66 14.73 24.61
CA SER A 41 11.84 13.86 25.44
C SER A 41 10.73 13.15 24.65
N PHE A 42 10.20 13.76 23.58
CA PHE A 42 9.10 13.21 22.78
C PHE A 42 9.20 13.67 21.31
N ASP A 43 8.77 12.82 20.38
CA ASP A 43 8.70 13.07 18.93
C ASP A 43 7.25 13.09 18.40
N THR A 44 6.32 12.41 19.09
CA THR A 44 4.91 12.35 18.77
C THR A 44 4.03 12.92 19.90
N PHE A 45 3.11 13.80 19.52
CA PHE A 45 2.24 14.56 20.41
C PHE A 45 0.78 14.24 20.05
N HIS A 46 0.14 13.36 20.82
CA HIS A 46 -1.23 12.91 20.59
C HIS A 46 -2.17 13.55 21.62
N LEU A 47 -3.11 14.36 21.16
CA LEU A 47 -4.08 15.07 21.99
C LEU A 47 -5.49 14.58 21.67
N ILE A 48 -6.20 14.11 22.70
CA ILE A 48 -7.53 13.53 22.58
C ILE A 48 -8.53 14.39 23.38
N PHE A 49 -9.61 14.77 22.70
CA PHE A 49 -10.63 15.70 23.20
C PHE A 49 -11.97 14.99 23.33
N TYR A 50 -12.50 14.91 24.56
CA TYR A 50 -13.76 14.22 24.85
C TYR A 50 -14.94 15.18 25.05
N ASP A 51 -14.76 16.47 24.77
CA ASP A 51 -15.81 17.49 24.86
C ASP A 51 -16.80 17.37 23.69
N HIS A 52 -18.06 17.78 23.94
CA HIS A 52 -19.13 17.70 22.94
C HIS A 52 -19.17 18.91 22.00
N GLU A 53 -18.73 20.09 22.45
CA GLU A 53 -18.64 21.28 21.61
C GLU A 53 -17.23 21.85 21.71
N PHE A 54 -16.50 21.87 20.58
CA PHE A 54 -15.11 22.31 20.57
C PHE A 54 -14.83 23.27 19.40
N ASN A 55 -14.17 24.38 19.71
CA ASN A 55 -13.82 25.43 18.75
C ASN A 55 -12.30 25.61 18.71
N ILE A 56 -11.69 25.34 17.56
CA ILE A 56 -10.24 25.27 17.37
C ILE A 56 -9.76 26.61 16.83
N SER A 57 -9.42 27.51 17.76
CA SER A 57 -8.81 28.80 17.44
C SER A 57 -7.33 28.67 17.10
N SER A 58 -6.82 29.65 16.35
CA SER A 58 -5.38 29.80 16.11
C SER A 58 -4.58 29.93 17.41
N MET A 59 -5.17 30.53 18.46
CA MET A 59 -4.55 30.67 19.79
C MET A 59 -4.35 29.30 20.45
N PHE A 60 -5.39 28.45 20.47
CA PHE A 60 -5.32 27.12 21.07
C PHE A 60 -4.18 26.27 20.45
N VAL A 61 -4.08 26.26 19.12
CA VAL A 61 -3.05 25.51 18.39
C VAL A 61 -1.66 26.16 18.52
N ASN A 62 -1.57 27.48 18.65
CA ASN A 62 -0.30 28.15 18.94
C ASN A 62 0.18 27.93 20.39
N GLU A 63 -0.71 27.67 21.36
CA GLU A 63 -0.29 27.25 22.71
C GLU A 63 0.37 25.86 22.70
N LEU A 64 -0.15 24.92 21.89
CA LEU A 64 0.52 23.62 21.65
C LEU A 64 1.94 23.80 21.08
N SER A 65 2.21 24.87 20.31
CA SER A 65 3.55 25.18 19.76
C SER A 65 4.63 25.52 20.81
N TYR A 66 4.27 25.64 22.10
CA TYR A 66 5.21 25.77 23.21
C TYR A 66 5.61 24.41 23.82
N LEU A 67 4.89 23.32 23.51
CA LEU A 67 5.25 21.96 23.92
C LEU A 67 6.38 21.37 23.05
N PHE A 68 6.61 21.93 21.86
CA PHE A 68 7.58 21.39 20.91
C PHE A 68 9.01 21.94 21.17
N PRO A 69 10.04 21.07 21.25
CA PRO A 69 11.43 21.50 21.45
C PRO A 69 12.00 22.22 20.20
N ARG A 70 11.94 23.57 20.26
CA ARG A 70 12.37 24.54 19.22
C ARG A 70 13.83 24.42 18.77
N THR A 71 14.69 23.80 19.58
CA THR A 71 16.08 23.52 19.21
C THR A 71 16.47 22.08 19.56
N SER A 72 17.19 21.46 18.64
CA SER A 72 18.08 20.33 18.90
C SER A 72 19.19 20.37 17.85
N LEU A 73 20.43 20.20 18.31
CA LEU A 73 21.63 20.24 17.49
C LEU A 73 21.84 18.88 16.83
N LEU A 74 21.15 18.62 15.71
CA LEU A 74 21.42 17.41 14.93
C LEU A 74 22.84 17.49 14.34
N ASN A 75 23.68 16.55 14.74
CA ASN A 75 24.96 16.32 14.09
C ASN A 75 24.75 15.89 12.64
N ARG A 76 25.72 16.19 11.77
CA ARG A 76 25.68 15.84 10.36
C ARG A 76 25.66 14.32 10.19
N GLY A 77 24.76 13.83 9.35
CA GLY A 77 24.69 12.41 9.02
C GLY A 77 23.39 12.07 8.31
N GLU A 78 22.54 11.31 9.00
CA GLU A 78 21.63 10.37 8.37
C GLU A 78 20.22 10.50 8.98
N LYS A 79 19.18 10.32 8.13
CA LYS A 79 17.74 10.32 8.46
C LYS A 79 17.15 11.67 8.96
N LYS A 80 16.22 12.26 8.17
CA LYS A 80 15.38 13.40 8.61
C LYS A 80 14.37 12.89 9.64
N LEU A 81 14.68 13.02 10.93
CA LEU A 81 13.79 12.66 12.06
C LEU A 81 12.40 13.29 11.92
N SER A 82 11.36 12.68 12.48
CA SER A 82 9.98 13.21 12.41
C SER A 82 9.57 14.06 13.62
N ILE A 83 8.54 14.88 13.44
CA ILE A 83 7.69 15.44 14.50
C ILE A 83 6.25 15.19 14.08
N LYS A 84 5.46 14.50 14.91
CA LYS A 84 4.06 14.18 14.62
C LYS A 84 3.13 14.84 15.64
N ILE A 85 2.08 15.51 15.15
CA ILE A 85 0.99 16.04 15.96
C ILE A 85 -0.28 15.29 15.54
N ILE A 86 -0.98 14.69 16.49
CA ILE A 86 -2.26 14.01 16.27
C ILE A 86 -3.31 14.72 17.14
N LEU A 87 -4.38 15.23 16.53
CA LEU A 87 -5.54 15.75 17.24
C LEU A 87 -6.74 14.83 16.97
N SER A 88 -7.27 14.18 18.01
CA SER A 88 -8.34 13.20 17.91
C SER A 88 -9.59 13.66 18.66
N PHE A 89 -10.73 13.64 17.98
CA PHE A 89 -12.01 14.12 18.51
C PHE A 89 -13.04 12.98 18.41
N PRO A 90 -13.03 11.99 19.33
CA PRO A 90 -13.92 10.84 19.25
C PRO A 90 -15.40 11.16 19.48
N ASN A 91 -15.73 12.12 20.35
CA ASN A 91 -17.08 12.24 20.96
C ASN A 91 -17.75 13.64 20.80
N PHE A 92 -17.40 14.41 19.76
CA PHE A 92 -18.02 15.73 19.55
C PHE A 92 -19.45 15.63 18.96
N LEU A 93 -20.27 16.63 19.27
CA LEU A 93 -21.53 16.97 18.59
C LEU A 93 -21.31 18.09 17.57
N GLN A 94 -20.49 19.09 17.91
CA GLN A 94 -20.06 20.17 17.02
C GLN A 94 -18.55 20.41 17.13
N LEU A 95 -17.88 20.48 15.99
CA LEU A 95 -16.44 20.75 15.89
C LEU A 95 -16.18 21.84 14.85
N HIS A 96 -15.77 23.02 15.33
CA HIS A 96 -15.44 24.15 14.47
C HIS A 96 -13.92 24.37 14.40
N PHE A 97 -13.40 24.60 13.20
CA PHE A 97 -12.04 25.09 12.98
C PHE A 97 -12.14 26.53 12.47
N GLU A 98 -11.72 27.50 13.29
CA GLU A 98 -11.70 28.92 12.92
C GLU A 98 -10.74 29.21 11.75
N ASP A 99 -10.84 30.38 11.13
CA ASP A 99 -9.79 30.84 10.23
C ASP A 99 -8.45 30.88 10.97
N TYR A 100 -7.38 30.46 10.29
CA TYR A 100 -6.02 30.35 10.84
C TYR A 100 -5.85 29.33 11.99
N SER A 101 -6.78 28.38 12.24
CA SER A 101 -6.61 27.29 13.23
C SER A 101 -5.20 26.71 13.25
N PHE A 102 -4.65 26.37 12.08
CA PHE A 102 -3.33 25.76 11.95
C PHE A 102 -2.22 26.72 11.53
N TYR A 103 -2.42 28.04 11.64
CA TYR A 103 -1.42 29.03 11.24
C TYR A 103 -0.09 28.69 11.86
N GLN A 104 0.85 28.37 10.96
CA GLN A 104 2.25 28.54 11.23
C GLN A 104 2.72 27.60 12.38
N LEU A 105 2.03 26.46 12.57
CA LEU A 105 2.22 25.47 13.65
C LEU A 105 3.65 24.93 13.74
N PHE A 106 4.26 24.65 12.59
CA PHE A 106 5.67 24.29 12.45
C PHE A 106 6.50 25.54 12.05
N LYS A 107 6.41 26.58 12.89
CA LYS A 107 6.87 27.97 12.64
C LYS A 107 8.35 28.14 12.27
N GLU A 108 9.16 27.15 12.63
CA GLU A 108 10.62 27.16 12.49
C GLU A 108 11.04 26.23 11.35
N ASN A 109 12.05 26.64 10.59
CA ASN A 109 12.49 25.95 9.37
C ASN A 109 13.20 24.63 9.73
N SER A 110 12.40 23.60 10.01
CA SER A 110 12.83 22.46 10.81
C SER A 110 13.64 21.44 9.99
N ASN A 111 14.70 20.91 10.60
CA ASN A 111 15.46 19.78 10.05
C ASN A 111 14.69 18.43 10.15
N TYR A 112 13.37 18.47 10.37
CA TYR A 112 12.52 17.34 10.71
C TYR A 112 11.42 17.14 9.67
N LYS A 113 10.93 15.91 9.49
CA LYS A 113 9.70 15.61 8.74
C LYS A 113 8.51 15.97 9.63
N THR A 114 7.78 17.01 9.25
CA THR A 114 6.64 17.53 10.01
C THR A 114 5.34 16.88 9.55
N ILE A 115 4.56 16.35 10.50
CA ILE A 115 3.33 15.59 10.22
C ILE A 115 2.20 16.12 11.12
N LEU A 116 1.07 16.47 10.50
CA LEU A 116 -0.19 16.77 11.19
C LEU A 116 -1.22 15.67 10.86
N THR A 117 -1.88 15.13 11.86
CA THR A 117 -2.97 14.15 11.74
C THR A 117 -4.20 14.66 12.48
N LEU A 118 -5.36 14.63 11.82
CA LEU A 118 -6.66 15.02 12.36
C LEU A 118 -7.63 13.83 12.26
N GLU A 119 -8.04 13.30 13.40
CA GLU A 119 -8.89 12.11 13.54
C GLU A 119 -10.29 12.52 14.01
N LEU A 120 -11.18 12.80 13.05
CA LEU A 120 -12.50 13.39 13.31
C LEU A 120 -13.58 12.31 13.18
N THR A 121 -13.60 11.38 14.13
CA THR A 121 -14.27 10.07 13.99
C THR A 121 -15.71 10.01 14.51
N SER A 122 -16.28 11.11 14.99
CA SER A 122 -17.67 11.17 15.46
C SER A 122 -18.68 11.47 14.34
N ASN A 123 -19.96 11.21 14.62
CA ASN A 123 -21.09 11.56 13.75
C ASN A 123 -21.56 13.03 13.92
N GLY A 124 -20.81 13.87 14.64
CA GLY A 124 -21.14 15.27 14.88
C GLY A 124 -20.93 16.17 13.66
N GLN A 125 -21.42 17.41 13.73
CA GLN A 125 -21.19 18.40 12.69
C GLN A 125 -19.75 18.92 12.75
N ILE A 126 -18.99 18.66 11.69
CA ILE A 126 -17.68 19.28 11.45
C ILE A 126 -17.91 20.53 10.58
N THR A 127 -17.22 21.64 10.88
CA THR A 127 -17.23 22.83 10.02
C THR A 127 -15.86 23.51 10.05
N PHE A 128 -15.14 23.40 8.94
CA PHE A 128 -13.91 24.17 8.70
C PHE A 128 -14.26 25.58 8.21
N SER A 129 -13.53 26.59 8.67
CA SER A 129 -13.64 27.95 8.12
C SER A 129 -12.84 28.11 6.83
N SER A 130 -13.15 29.17 6.07
CA SER A 130 -12.60 29.47 4.75
C SER A 130 -11.07 29.58 4.67
N MET A 131 -10.36 29.71 5.79
CA MET A 131 -8.91 29.85 5.89
C MET A 131 -8.32 29.00 7.04
N ALA A 132 -8.95 27.89 7.43
CA ALA A 132 -8.53 27.08 8.58
C ALA A 132 -7.06 26.62 8.56
N PHE A 133 -6.53 26.27 7.37
CA PHE A 133 -5.13 25.85 7.20
C PHE A 133 -4.19 26.96 6.68
N ASN A 134 -4.64 28.22 6.65
CA ASN A 134 -3.93 29.31 5.98
C ASN A 134 -2.53 29.55 6.57
N GLN A 135 -1.52 29.57 5.69
CA GLN A 135 -0.08 29.63 6.01
C GLN A 135 0.44 28.46 6.89
N LEU A 136 -0.23 27.30 6.89
CA LEU A 136 0.39 26.07 7.35
C LEU A 136 1.51 25.64 6.38
N ILE A 137 2.68 25.37 6.93
CA ILE A 137 3.84 24.78 6.24
C ILE A 137 4.14 23.45 6.91
N VAL A 138 4.12 22.34 6.17
CA VAL A 138 4.23 20.98 6.73
C VAL A 138 4.61 19.95 5.65
N ASP A 139 5.38 18.91 6.01
CA ASP A 139 5.73 17.84 5.06
C ASP A 139 4.51 16.92 4.75
N GLN A 140 3.67 16.59 5.74
CA GLN A 140 2.46 15.78 5.54
C GLN A 140 1.24 16.25 6.37
N VAL A 141 0.05 16.17 5.79
CA VAL A 141 -1.26 16.29 6.48
C VAL A 141 -2.08 15.02 6.23
N PHE A 142 -2.63 14.45 7.30
CA PHE A 142 -3.63 13.38 7.27
C PHE A 142 -4.92 13.89 7.90
N LEU A 143 -6.03 13.77 7.18
CA LEU A 143 -7.34 14.30 7.59
C LEU A 143 -8.41 13.23 7.38
N HIS A 144 -8.80 12.57 8.47
CA HIS A 144 -9.86 11.58 8.48
C HIS A 144 -11.14 12.31 8.90
N THR A 145 -12.06 12.57 7.96
CA THR A 145 -13.24 13.42 8.19
C THR A 145 -14.45 13.02 7.34
N SER A 146 -15.61 12.97 7.97
CA SER A 146 -16.91 12.69 7.34
C SER A 146 -17.42 13.83 6.46
N SER A 147 -16.95 15.07 6.69
CA SER A 147 -17.33 16.25 5.91
C SER A 147 -16.23 17.31 5.83
N LEU A 148 -16.26 18.10 4.76
CA LEU A 148 -15.46 19.31 4.54
C LEU A 148 -16.32 20.50 4.12
N GLU A 149 -17.64 20.41 4.31
CA GLU A 149 -18.61 21.46 3.98
C GLU A 149 -18.60 22.61 5.02
N PRO A 150 -19.05 23.83 4.67
CA PRO A 150 -19.65 24.24 3.38
C PRO A 150 -18.66 24.72 2.32
N TYR A 151 -17.41 25.00 2.68
CA TYR A 151 -16.42 25.66 1.81
C TYR A 151 -15.76 24.72 0.80
N SER A 152 -15.12 25.31 -0.21
CA SER A 152 -14.33 24.58 -1.21
C SER A 152 -12.90 24.29 -0.75
N PHE A 153 -12.26 23.32 -1.41
CA PHE A 153 -10.84 23.00 -1.25
C PHE A 153 -9.95 24.24 -1.41
N GLU A 154 -10.27 25.07 -2.40
CA GLU A 154 -9.50 26.25 -2.76
C GLU A 154 -9.62 27.40 -1.76
N GLU A 155 -10.64 27.37 -0.89
CA GLU A 155 -10.74 28.21 0.31
C GLU A 155 -9.92 27.57 1.43
N ILE A 156 -10.37 26.42 1.94
CA ILE A 156 -9.87 25.74 3.16
C ILE A 156 -8.34 25.62 3.20
N PHE A 157 -7.70 25.33 2.05
CA PHE A 157 -6.26 25.10 1.92
C PHE A 157 -5.49 26.26 1.23
N ASN A 158 -6.06 27.46 1.12
CA ASN A 158 -5.36 28.56 0.43
C ASN A 158 -4.11 29.04 1.17
N ASN A 159 -3.11 29.49 0.41
CA ASN A 159 -1.76 29.89 0.86
C ASN A 159 -1.01 28.87 1.75
N THR A 160 -1.41 27.59 1.72
CA THR A 160 -0.69 26.48 2.37
C THR A 160 0.63 26.16 1.65
N ASN A 161 1.52 25.44 2.32
CA ASN A 161 2.65 24.74 1.70
C ASN A 161 2.77 23.34 2.29
N ILE A 162 2.10 22.37 1.67
CA ILE A 162 1.98 20.98 2.13
C ILE A 162 2.75 20.09 1.15
N GLY A 163 3.61 19.21 1.66
CA GLY A 163 4.22 18.15 0.84
C GLY A 163 3.14 17.19 0.32
N GLU A 164 2.51 16.46 1.24
CA GLU A 164 1.49 15.46 0.95
C GLU A 164 0.22 15.71 1.79
N LEU A 165 -0.94 15.80 1.14
CA LEU A 165 -2.25 15.95 1.78
C LEU A 165 -3.08 14.69 1.53
N THR A 166 -3.28 13.86 2.57
CA THR A 166 -4.22 12.74 2.51
C THR A 166 -5.53 13.15 3.18
N ILE A 167 -6.63 13.05 2.44
CA ILE A 167 -8.00 13.19 2.97
C ILE A 167 -8.70 11.85 2.87
N GLU A 168 -9.28 11.39 3.97
CA GLU A 168 -10.03 10.15 4.07
C GLU A 168 -11.47 10.40 4.54
N GLY A 169 -12.41 9.64 3.98
CA GLY A 169 -13.83 9.66 4.35
C GLY A 169 -14.69 10.59 3.49
N SER A 170 -14.14 11.73 3.06
CA SER A 170 -14.87 12.71 2.24
C SER A 170 -13.97 13.40 1.19
N THR A 171 -14.61 14.13 0.28
CA THR A 171 -13.96 14.95 -0.75
C THR A 171 -14.54 16.36 -0.71
N PRO A 172 -13.71 17.41 -0.53
CA PRO A 172 -14.19 18.79 -0.52
C PRO A 172 -14.70 19.19 -1.91
N ARG A 173 -15.66 20.11 -1.96
CA ARG A 173 -16.13 20.72 -3.21
C ARG A 173 -14.98 21.51 -3.86
N SER A 174 -14.91 21.57 -5.19
CA SER A 174 -13.97 22.45 -5.92
C SER A 174 -14.71 23.63 -6.54
N ASN A 175 -14.19 24.84 -6.39
CA ASN A 175 -14.73 26.05 -7.00
C ASN A 175 -13.77 26.55 -8.10
N GLU A 176 -14.22 26.50 -9.35
CA GLU A 176 -13.42 26.90 -10.52
C GLU A 176 -12.96 28.37 -10.49
N THR A 177 -13.74 29.26 -9.88
CA THR A 177 -13.37 30.69 -9.70
C THR A 177 -12.19 30.83 -8.74
N TYR A 178 -12.17 30.05 -7.65
CA TYR A 178 -11.07 30.07 -6.68
C TYR A 178 -9.86 29.24 -7.16
N ARG A 179 -10.07 28.22 -7.99
CA ARG A 179 -9.02 27.41 -8.63
C ARG A 179 -8.02 28.26 -9.44
N GLN A 180 -8.49 29.32 -10.08
CA GLN A 180 -7.65 30.28 -10.82
C GLN A 180 -6.84 31.22 -9.90
N ASN A 181 -7.24 31.34 -8.63
CA ASN A 181 -6.69 32.27 -7.64
C ASN A 181 -6.05 31.53 -6.43
N PHE A 182 -5.81 30.22 -6.57
CA PHE A 182 -5.27 29.38 -5.51
C PHE A 182 -3.76 29.57 -5.36
N ASN A 183 -3.33 30.07 -4.21
CA ASN A 183 -1.92 30.33 -3.91
C ASN A 183 -1.25 29.22 -3.09
N GLY A 184 -2.01 28.18 -2.70
CA GLY A 184 -1.49 27.03 -1.96
C GLY A 184 -0.53 26.19 -2.80
N LYS A 185 0.42 25.52 -2.13
CA LYS A 185 1.45 24.68 -2.74
C LYS A 185 1.35 23.28 -2.17
N ILE A 186 0.61 22.42 -2.85
CA ILE A 186 0.37 21.03 -2.46
C ILE A 186 1.05 20.13 -3.50
N GLN A 187 2.12 19.41 -3.11
CA GLN A 187 2.92 18.63 -4.06
C GLN A 187 2.21 17.33 -4.48
N LEU A 188 1.56 16.68 -3.52
CA LEU A 188 0.73 15.49 -3.71
C LEU A 188 -0.55 15.62 -2.87
N ALA A 189 -1.69 15.27 -3.44
CA ALA A 189 -2.92 15.02 -2.68
C ALA A 189 -3.45 13.60 -2.94
N LYS A 190 -3.84 12.89 -1.88
CA LYS A 190 -4.49 11.58 -1.93
C LYS A 190 -5.91 11.72 -1.39
N PHE A 191 -6.92 11.31 -2.16
CA PHE A 191 -8.32 11.31 -1.74
C PHE A 191 -8.82 9.88 -1.62
N THR A 192 -9.19 9.45 -0.40
CA THR A 192 -9.56 8.07 -0.07
C THR A 192 -11.00 8.04 0.44
N LYS A 193 -11.93 7.40 -0.28
CA LYS A 193 -13.31 7.19 0.21
C LYS A 193 -14.00 6.00 -0.46
N MET A 194 -15.05 5.51 0.18
CA MET A 194 -16.05 4.69 -0.50
C MET A 194 -16.90 5.56 -1.44
N VAL A 195 -17.25 5.04 -2.62
CA VAL A 195 -18.06 5.76 -3.63
C VAL A 195 -19.06 4.85 -4.33
N GLU A 196 -20.11 5.43 -4.90
CA GLU A 196 -20.94 4.70 -5.87
C GLU A 196 -20.29 4.71 -7.27
N SER A 197 -19.62 5.81 -7.64
CA SER A 197 -19.05 6.05 -8.96
C SER A 197 -17.66 6.68 -8.88
N VAL A 198 -16.77 6.33 -9.82
CA VAL A 198 -15.51 7.04 -10.04
C VAL A 198 -15.70 8.03 -11.21
N SER A 199 -15.99 9.28 -10.89
CA SER A 199 -16.20 10.40 -11.84
C SER A 199 -15.64 11.72 -11.30
N ASN A 200 -15.59 12.76 -12.16
CA ASN A 200 -15.26 14.14 -11.78
C ASN A 200 -16.24 14.80 -10.81
N GLU A 201 -17.45 14.27 -10.66
CA GLU A 201 -18.44 14.74 -9.68
C GLU A 201 -18.03 14.32 -8.26
N GLU A 202 -17.51 13.10 -8.14
CA GLU A 202 -17.06 12.50 -6.89
C GLU A 202 -15.61 12.88 -6.53
N PHE A 203 -14.77 13.16 -7.52
CA PHE A 203 -13.36 13.55 -7.35
C PHE A 203 -13.00 14.71 -8.31
N PRO A 204 -13.41 15.96 -8.03
CA PRO A 204 -13.23 17.11 -8.93
C PRO A 204 -11.75 17.54 -9.10
N PRO A 205 -11.42 18.35 -10.12
CA PRO A 205 -10.04 18.68 -10.46
C PRO A 205 -9.49 19.80 -9.55
N TYR A 206 -8.82 19.42 -8.46
CA TYR A 206 -8.20 20.36 -7.52
C TYR A 206 -6.90 20.99 -8.07
N PRO A 207 -6.51 22.21 -7.63
CA PRO A 207 -5.30 22.92 -8.05
C PRO A 207 -4.02 22.41 -7.36
N VAL A 208 -3.82 21.09 -7.34
CA VAL A 208 -2.66 20.41 -6.75
C VAL A 208 -1.65 20.01 -7.83
N ARG A 209 -0.37 19.85 -7.49
CA ARG A 209 0.67 19.45 -8.46
C ARG A 209 0.50 18.01 -8.94
N SER A 210 0.14 17.10 -8.04
CA SER A 210 -0.08 15.69 -8.30
C SER A 210 -1.25 15.19 -7.45
N MET A 211 -2.04 14.26 -7.98
CA MET A 211 -3.22 13.72 -7.33
C MET A 211 -3.31 12.20 -7.47
N ILE A 212 -3.69 11.53 -6.39
CA ILE A 212 -4.04 10.12 -6.35
C ILE A 212 -5.49 10.00 -5.87
N ILE A 213 -6.30 9.24 -6.61
CA ILE A 213 -7.65 8.85 -6.20
C ILE A 213 -7.59 7.41 -5.68
N GLU A 214 -8.14 7.16 -4.49
CA GLU A 214 -8.33 5.81 -3.95
C GLU A 214 -9.82 5.58 -3.66
N ALA A 215 -10.48 4.87 -4.58
CA ALA A 215 -11.91 4.62 -4.54
C ALA A 215 -12.19 3.19 -4.04
N HIS A 216 -12.88 3.10 -2.91
CA HIS A 216 -13.27 1.84 -2.29
C HIS A 216 -14.69 1.45 -2.68
N GLU A 217 -14.90 0.16 -2.96
CA GLU A 217 -16.20 -0.48 -3.23
C GLU A 217 -17.06 0.11 -4.37
N ALA A 218 -16.43 0.93 -5.23
CA ALA A 218 -17.05 1.61 -6.37
C ALA A 218 -17.90 0.68 -7.23
N ARG A 219 -19.14 1.07 -7.56
CA ARG A 219 -20.06 0.27 -8.40
C ARG A 219 -20.03 0.64 -9.88
N LYS A 220 -19.50 1.83 -10.23
CA LYS A 220 -19.37 2.33 -11.59
C LYS A 220 -18.08 3.13 -11.76
N MET A 221 -17.66 3.28 -13.01
CA MET A 221 -16.56 4.17 -13.41
C MET A 221 -16.96 4.95 -14.65
N ASN A 222 -16.67 6.25 -14.68
CA ASN A 222 -16.86 7.10 -15.85
C ASN A 222 -15.54 7.79 -16.21
N ALA A 223 -14.59 7.00 -16.72
CA ALA A 223 -13.25 7.44 -17.09
C ALA A 223 -13.23 8.67 -18.01
N SER A 224 -14.25 8.84 -18.86
CA SER A 224 -14.38 9.96 -19.79
C SER A 224 -14.45 11.33 -19.10
N THR A 225 -14.93 11.37 -17.85
CA THR A 225 -15.01 12.63 -17.09
C THR A 225 -13.64 13.18 -16.67
N PHE A 226 -12.59 12.35 -16.71
CA PHE A 226 -11.24 12.73 -16.33
C PHE A 226 -10.37 13.25 -17.50
N MET A 227 -10.91 13.35 -18.73
CA MET A 227 -10.16 13.75 -19.94
C MET A 227 -9.34 15.06 -19.82
N ASN A 228 -9.79 16.00 -18.98
CA ASN A 228 -9.13 17.30 -18.78
C ASN A 228 -8.11 17.32 -17.62
N TYR A 229 -7.88 16.22 -16.91
CA TYR A 229 -7.08 16.18 -15.70
C TYR A 229 -5.59 16.16 -16.05
N ARG A 230 -4.87 17.21 -15.63
CA ARG A 230 -3.43 17.39 -15.91
C ARG A 230 -2.54 16.88 -14.78
N ASN A 231 -3.12 16.62 -13.61
CA ASN A 231 -2.43 16.28 -12.36
C ASN A 231 -2.86 14.93 -11.75
N LEU A 232 -3.83 14.22 -12.34
CA LEU A 232 -4.16 12.85 -11.92
C LEU A 232 -2.99 11.92 -12.28
N HIS A 233 -2.29 11.43 -11.26
CA HIS A 233 -1.06 10.67 -11.40
C HIS A 233 -1.21 9.19 -11.01
N GLY A 234 -2.11 8.91 -10.06
CA GLY A 234 -2.44 7.54 -9.67
C GLY A 234 -3.94 7.31 -9.46
N LEU A 235 -4.39 6.09 -9.73
CA LEU A 235 -5.74 5.62 -9.44
C LEU A 235 -5.67 4.24 -8.76
N HIS A 236 -6.19 4.15 -7.55
CA HIS A 236 -6.35 2.90 -6.82
C HIS A 236 -7.84 2.55 -6.76
N LEU A 237 -8.21 1.36 -7.25
CA LEU A 237 -9.58 0.86 -7.26
C LEU A 237 -9.67 -0.37 -6.35
N ILE A 238 -10.17 -0.17 -5.14
CA ILE A 238 -10.16 -1.16 -4.06
C ILE A 238 -11.52 -1.85 -3.96
N ARG A 239 -11.55 -3.18 -4.18
CA ARG A 239 -12.76 -4.02 -4.20
C ARG A 239 -13.94 -3.45 -5.04
N PRO A 240 -13.72 -2.94 -6.27
CA PRO A 240 -14.80 -2.42 -7.13
C PRO A 240 -15.82 -3.52 -7.48
N LYS A 241 -17.10 -3.14 -7.49
CA LYS A 241 -18.26 -4.02 -7.66
C LYS A 241 -18.79 -4.04 -9.10
N PHE A 242 -17.89 -3.90 -10.08
CA PHE A 242 -18.18 -3.98 -11.51
C PHE A 242 -17.06 -4.70 -12.26
N PHE A 243 -17.39 -5.20 -13.45
CA PHE A 243 -16.45 -5.90 -14.31
C PHE A 243 -15.59 -4.92 -15.10
N PHE A 244 -14.29 -5.16 -15.15
CA PHE A 244 -13.37 -4.37 -15.98
C PHE A 244 -13.41 -4.87 -17.42
N ASP A 245 -13.63 -3.96 -18.35
CA ASP A 245 -13.74 -4.19 -19.78
C ASP A 245 -13.03 -3.09 -20.60
N ASN A 246 -13.08 -3.22 -21.93
CA ASN A 246 -12.39 -2.31 -22.85
C ASN A 246 -12.94 -0.87 -22.89
N ARG A 247 -14.04 -0.56 -22.19
CA ARG A 247 -14.59 0.80 -22.04
C ARG A 247 -14.30 1.40 -20.67
N THR A 248 -13.92 0.57 -19.70
CA THR A 248 -13.78 0.97 -18.29
C THR A 248 -12.79 2.11 -18.09
N PHE A 249 -11.71 2.16 -18.89
CA PHE A 249 -10.71 3.24 -18.88
C PHE A 249 -10.80 4.19 -20.09
N ASP A 250 -11.90 4.21 -20.86
CA ASP A 250 -12.04 5.14 -21.99
C ASP A 250 -12.07 6.61 -21.52
N GLY A 251 -11.11 7.39 -22.02
CA GLY A 251 -10.76 8.73 -21.55
C GLY A 251 -9.32 8.81 -21.05
N PHE A 252 -8.72 7.69 -20.61
CA PHE A 252 -7.37 7.70 -20.03
C PHE A 252 -6.27 7.93 -21.06
N GLN A 253 -6.57 7.74 -22.36
CA GLN A 253 -5.69 8.09 -23.47
C GLN A 253 -5.34 9.59 -23.53
N TYR A 254 -6.11 10.44 -22.86
CA TYR A 254 -5.89 11.89 -22.76
C TYR A 254 -5.16 12.31 -21.46
N ILE A 255 -5.08 11.45 -20.45
CA ILE A 255 -4.54 11.76 -19.11
C ILE A 255 -3.03 11.47 -19.09
N ILE A 256 -2.25 12.41 -19.62
CA ILE A 256 -0.81 12.22 -19.86
C ILE A 256 -0.01 11.97 -18.56
N SER A 257 -0.50 12.43 -17.40
CA SER A 257 0.18 12.31 -16.10
C SER A 257 -0.09 11.04 -15.32
N LEU A 258 -1.07 10.22 -15.73
CA LEU A 258 -1.44 8.98 -15.04
C LEU A 258 -0.37 7.90 -15.32
N GLU A 259 0.43 7.59 -14.30
CA GLU A 259 1.51 6.58 -14.38
C GLU A 259 1.26 5.36 -13.47
N ILE A 260 0.35 5.47 -12.49
CA ILE A 260 0.11 4.47 -11.45
C ILE A 260 -1.34 3.96 -11.51
N ILE A 261 -1.53 2.64 -11.54
CA ILE A 261 -2.82 2.00 -11.25
C ILE A 261 -2.63 0.89 -10.20
N GLU A 262 -3.44 0.91 -9.14
CA GLU A 262 -3.69 -0.27 -8.30
C GLU A 262 -5.12 -0.76 -8.57
N LEU A 263 -5.28 -2.07 -8.79
CA LEU A 263 -6.56 -2.68 -9.15
C LEU A 263 -6.81 -3.97 -8.36
N ASP A 264 -7.71 -3.89 -7.38
CA ASP A 264 -8.14 -5.00 -6.51
C ASP A 264 -9.52 -5.55 -6.95
N ALA A 265 -9.66 -5.82 -8.25
CA ALA A 265 -10.91 -6.20 -8.88
C ALA A 265 -10.99 -7.71 -9.17
N GLU A 266 -12.15 -8.32 -8.89
CA GLU A 266 -12.38 -9.76 -9.06
C GLU A 266 -12.13 -10.27 -10.50
N THR A 267 -12.52 -9.48 -11.51
CA THR A 267 -12.58 -9.90 -12.92
C THR A 267 -12.08 -8.78 -13.84
N ILE A 268 -11.03 -9.08 -14.61
CA ILE A 268 -10.43 -8.21 -15.63
C ILE A 268 -10.55 -8.89 -17.00
N LYS A 269 -11.23 -8.22 -17.96
CA LYS A 269 -11.51 -8.75 -19.30
C LYS A 269 -10.56 -8.18 -20.37
N ASP A 270 -10.65 -8.72 -21.58
CA ASP A 270 -9.74 -8.43 -22.67
C ASP A 270 -9.75 -6.95 -23.07
N ASN A 271 -8.57 -6.42 -23.36
CA ASN A 271 -8.36 -5.04 -23.80
C ASN A 271 -8.77 -3.97 -22.76
N THR A 272 -8.95 -4.33 -21.47
CA THR A 272 -9.24 -3.36 -20.39
C THR A 272 -8.30 -2.15 -20.42
N PHE A 273 -7.00 -2.39 -20.53
CA PHE A 273 -5.98 -1.33 -20.53
C PHE A 273 -5.70 -0.72 -21.91
N GLN A 274 -6.52 -0.95 -22.95
CA GLN A 274 -6.28 -0.39 -24.30
C GLN A 274 -6.19 1.14 -24.32
N HIS A 275 -6.88 1.80 -23.40
CA HIS A 275 -6.88 3.25 -23.21
C HIS A 275 -5.89 3.72 -22.13
N ALA A 276 -5.25 2.80 -21.41
CA ALA A 276 -4.35 3.05 -20.28
C ALA A 276 -2.97 2.39 -20.50
N SER A 277 -2.46 2.42 -21.74
CA SER A 277 -1.19 1.76 -22.10
C SER A 277 0.07 2.47 -21.56
N ARG A 278 -0.04 3.71 -21.07
CA ARG A 278 1.09 4.50 -20.55
C ARG A 278 1.44 4.25 -19.08
N ILE A 279 0.73 3.36 -18.40
CA ILE A 279 0.99 3.02 -17.01
C ILE A 279 2.40 2.43 -16.85
N ARG A 280 3.10 2.87 -15.80
CA ARG A 280 4.49 2.52 -15.48
C ARG A 280 4.59 1.73 -14.17
N TYR A 281 3.61 1.89 -13.29
CA TYR A 281 3.47 1.19 -12.01
C TYR A 281 2.08 0.55 -11.97
N PHE A 282 2.02 -0.78 -11.98
CA PHE A 282 0.75 -1.51 -11.92
C PHE A 282 0.75 -2.53 -10.79
N THR A 283 -0.26 -2.46 -9.92
CA THR A 283 -0.44 -3.36 -8.77
C THR A 283 -1.74 -4.15 -8.92
N LEU A 284 -1.67 -5.48 -8.88
CA LEU A 284 -2.83 -6.36 -8.79
C LEU A 284 -3.16 -6.64 -7.32
N GLY A 285 -4.40 -6.38 -6.92
CA GLY A 285 -4.90 -6.61 -5.57
C GLY A 285 -5.41 -8.03 -5.33
N GLN A 286 -5.39 -8.41 -4.04
CA GLN A 286 -5.72 -9.73 -3.49
C GLN A 286 -7.06 -10.33 -3.93
N ASN A 287 -8.04 -9.51 -4.30
CA ASN A 287 -9.39 -9.95 -4.66
C ASN A 287 -9.51 -10.42 -6.12
N THR A 288 -8.47 -10.27 -6.94
CA THR A 288 -8.49 -10.77 -8.33
C THR A 288 -8.67 -12.29 -8.36
N ARG A 289 -9.59 -12.78 -9.20
CA ARG A 289 -9.88 -14.21 -9.42
C ARG A 289 -9.76 -14.59 -10.88
N TYR A 290 -10.23 -13.71 -11.78
CA TYR A 290 -10.27 -13.94 -13.22
C TYR A 290 -9.51 -12.86 -14.01
N LEU A 291 -8.53 -13.34 -14.78
CA LEU A 291 -7.86 -12.64 -15.87
C LEU A 291 -8.21 -13.38 -17.17
N SER A 292 -8.72 -12.68 -18.18
CA SER A 292 -8.86 -13.19 -19.55
C SER A 292 -7.55 -13.09 -20.34
N GLU A 293 -7.46 -13.76 -21.49
CA GLU A 293 -6.21 -14.04 -22.19
C GLU A 293 -5.44 -12.80 -22.67
N TYR A 294 -6.15 -11.71 -22.98
CA TYR A 294 -5.60 -10.40 -23.41
C TYR A 294 -5.96 -9.26 -22.44
N SER A 295 -6.23 -9.59 -21.16
CA SER A 295 -6.63 -8.62 -20.15
C SER A 295 -5.56 -7.56 -19.85
N LEU A 296 -4.30 -7.98 -19.71
CA LEU A 296 -3.16 -7.13 -19.33
C LEU A 296 -2.35 -6.61 -20.53
N ASP A 297 -2.73 -6.97 -21.75
CA ASP A 297 -1.78 -7.05 -22.86
C ASP A 297 -1.29 -5.69 -23.42
N TYR A 298 -1.92 -4.59 -23.01
CA TYR A 298 -1.58 -3.22 -23.39
C TYR A 298 -0.60 -2.52 -22.43
N LEU A 299 -0.21 -3.16 -21.32
CA LEU A 299 0.67 -2.61 -20.29
C LEU A 299 2.17 -2.78 -20.65
N ASP A 300 2.56 -2.45 -21.88
CA ASP A 300 3.92 -2.70 -22.39
C ASP A 300 5.00 -1.74 -21.87
N TYR A 301 4.61 -0.68 -21.13
CA TYR A 301 5.51 0.38 -20.65
C TYR A 301 5.84 0.29 -19.14
N LEU A 302 5.58 -0.85 -18.51
CA LEU A 302 5.79 -1.04 -17.08
C LEU A 302 7.29 -0.97 -16.68
N VAL A 303 7.54 -0.19 -15.64
CA VAL A 303 8.79 -0.11 -14.89
C VAL A 303 8.68 -0.96 -13.61
N HIS A 304 7.48 -1.02 -13.03
CA HIS A 304 7.16 -1.86 -11.88
C HIS A 304 5.83 -2.59 -12.09
N PHE A 305 5.82 -3.88 -11.77
CA PHE A 305 4.63 -4.71 -11.68
C PHE A 305 4.59 -5.40 -10.31
N ASP A 306 3.56 -5.14 -9.53
CA ASP A 306 3.37 -5.73 -8.21
C ASP A 306 2.22 -6.73 -8.24
N ALA A 307 2.55 -8.02 -8.09
CA ALA A 307 1.58 -9.09 -7.88
C ALA A 307 1.61 -9.62 -6.44
N SER A 308 2.36 -9.03 -5.50
CA SER A 308 2.60 -9.58 -4.16
C SER A 308 1.36 -9.72 -3.27
N LYS A 309 0.26 -9.04 -3.61
CA LYS A 309 -1.04 -9.19 -2.96
C LYS A 309 -1.85 -10.39 -3.50
N ILE A 310 -1.49 -10.93 -4.67
CA ILE A 310 -2.16 -12.08 -5.29
C ILE A 310 -1.69 -13.38 -4.63
N ILE A 311 -2.64 -14.14 -4.09
CA ILE A 311 -2.45 -15.55 -3.79
C ILE A 311 -2.82 -16.33 -5.06
N LEU A 312 -1.83 -16.96 -5.69
CA LEU A 312 -1.96 -17.63 -6.99
C LEU A 312 -3.04 -18.72 -6.97
N ASP A 313 -3.21 -19.39 -5.84
CA ASP A 313 -4.20 -20.44 -5.66
C ASP A 313 -5.65 -19.96 -5.74
N GLN A 314 -5.88 -18.68 -5.46
CA GLN A 314 -7.20 -18.05 -5.55
C GLN A 314 -7.53 -17.60 -6.99
N LEU A 315 -6.56 -17.62 -7.92
CA LEU A 315 -6.82 -17.40 -9.35
C LEU A 315 -7.36 -18.66 -10.03
N TYR A 316 -8.27 -18.45 -10.98
CA TYR A 316 -8.77 -19.51 -11.86
C TYR A 316 -7.60 -20.13 -12.68
N PRO A 317 -7.61 -21.43 -13.00
CA PRO A 317 -6.47 -22.11 -13.64
C PRO A 317 -5.99 -21.47 -14.95
N THR A 318 -6.90 -20.95 -15.76
CA THR A 318 -6.56 -20.18 -16.98
C THR A 318 -5.84 -18.87 -16.64
N SER A 319 -6.33 -18.15 -15.63
CA SER A 319 -5.81 -16.85 -15.19
C SER A 319 -4.42 -16.95 -14.55
N ARG A 320 -4.10 -18.07 -13.86
CA ARG A 320 -2.72 -18.39 -13.45
C ARG A 320 -1.78 -18.40 -14.66
N CYS A 321 -2.20 -19.03 -15.76
CA CYS A 321 -1.42 -19.08 -17.00
C CYS A 321 -1.31 -17.70 -17.69
N VAL A 322 -2.37 -16.88 -17.68
CA VAL A 322 -2.32 -15.50 -18.20
C VAL A 322 -1.27 -14.68 -17.46
N LEU A 323 -1.28 -14.71 -16.12
CA LEU A 323 -0.29 -14.01 -15.29
C LEU A 323 1.14 -14.50 -15.59
N ALA A 324 1.34 -15.80 -15.76
CA ALA A 324 2.64 -16.40 -16.11
C ALA A 324 3.17 -15.89 -17.47
N ARG A 325 2.32 -15.93 -18.50
CA ARG A 325 2.66 -15.41 -19.85
C ARG A 325 2.94 -13.91 -19.83
N PHE A 326 2.18 -13.15 -19.05
CA PHE A 326 2.38 -11.70 -18.92
C PHE A 326 3.73 -11.39 -18.27
N ILE A 327 4.08 -12.05 -17.15
CA ILE A 327 5.40 -11.89 -16.50
C ILE A 327 6.54 -12.26 -17.45
N GLU A 328 6.39 -13.34 -18.22
CA GLU A 328 7.37 -13.74 -19.25
C GLU A 328 7.49 -12.69 -20.37
N LYS A 329 6.36 -12.18 -20.91
CA LYS A 329 6.32 -11.09 -21.90
C LYS A 329 7.03 -9.85 -21.38
N GLN A 330 6.69 -9.40 -20.17
CA GLN A 330 7.29 -8.22 -19.55
C GLN A 330 8.81 -8.37 -19.36
N LYS A 331 9.29 -9.53 -18.91
CA LYS A 331 10.74 -9.78 -18.77
C LYS A 331 11.48 -9.88 -20.10
N LYS A 332 10.81 -10.27 -21.20
CA LYS A 332 11.36 -10.22 -22.57
C LYS A 332 11.39 -8.81 -23.15
N LEU A 333 10.35 -8.00 -22.90
CA LEU A 333 10.26 -6.61 -23.37
C LEU A 333 11.20 -5.67 -22.59
N ASN A 334 11.19 -5.78 -21.27
CA ASN A 334 11.94 -4.92 -20.36
C ASN A 334 12.65 -5.76 -19.29
N PRO A 335 13.89 -6.25 -19.52
CA PRO A 335 14.60 -7.08 -18.53
C PRO A 335 14.79 -6.41 -17.16
N SER A 336 14.87 -5.07 -17.11
CA SER A 336 15.05 -4.30 -15.86
C SER A 336 13.74 -3.97 -15.13
N ILE A 337 12.57 -4.39 -15.62
CA ILE A 337 11.30 -4.25 -14.90
C ILE A 337 11.38 -4.88 -13.50
N ILE A 338 10.96 -4.14 -12.48
CA ILE A 338 10.90 -4.63 -11.10
C ILE A 338 9.59 -5.40 -10.93
N ILE A 339 9.67 -6.71 -10.69
CA ILE A 339 8.49 -7.56 -10.47
C ILE A 339 8.50 -8.13 -9.05
N SER A 340 7.43 -7.85 -8.30
CA SER A 340 7.09 -8.56 -7.08
C SER A 340 6.22 -9.77 -7.45
N PRO A 341 6.66 -11.02 -7.17
CA PRO A 341 5.90 -12.21 -7.52
C PRO A 341 4.59 -12.29 -6.71
N PRO A 342 3.59 -13.07 -7.17
CA PRO A 342 2.49 -13.50 -6.33
C PRO A 342 2.97 -14.39 -5.18
N GLN A 343 2.06 -14.74 -4.28
CA GLN A 343 2.25 -15.75 -3.23
C GLN A 343 1.61 -17.08 -3.68
N ALA A 344 2.01 -18.20 -3.07
CA ALA A 344 1.37 -19.51 -3.26
C ALA A 344 1.20 -20.19 -1.90
N GLU A 345 0.02 -20.76 -1.66
CA GLU A 345 -0.28 -21.57 -0.47
C GLU A 345 0.08 -23.05 -0.71
N TYR A 346 0.00 -23.48 -1.97
CA TYR A 346 0.24 -24.87 -2.39
C TYR A 346 1.24 -24.93 -3.56
N CYS A 347 1.80 -26.12 -3.80
CA CYS A 347 2.79 -26.36 -4.84
C CYS A 347 2.20 -26.21 -6.26
N ASP A 348 2.47 -25.07 -6.90
CA ASP A 348 2.04 -24.76 -8.26
C ASP A 348 3.25 -24.48 -9.16
N CYS A 349 3.40 -25.26 -10.22
CA CYS A 349 4.44 -25.09 -11.23
C CYS A 349 4.40 -23.74 -11.96
N VAL A 350 3.27 -23.04 -11.97
CA VAL A 350 3.18 -21.64 -12.41
C VAL A 350 3.97 -20.72 -11.48
N TYR A 351 3.95 -20.96 -10.17
CA TYR A 351 4.73 -20.20 -9.20
C TYR A 351 6.23 -20.49 -9.35
N ASP A 352 6.62 -21.76 -9.46
CA ASP A 352 8.03 -22.16 -9.66
C ASP A 352 8.63 -21.55 -10.95
N PHE A 353 7.83 -21.51 -12.03
CA PHE A 353 8.15 -20.86 -13.29
C PHE A 353 8.33 -19.35 -13.13
N ILE A 354 7.40 -18.66 -12.45
CA ILE A 354 7.49 -17.22 -12.18
C ILE A 354 8.73 -16.90 -11.34
N LEU A 355 8.97 -17.63 -10.24
CA LEU A 355 10.15 -17.43 -9.39
C LEU A 355 11.46 -17.59 -10.18
N THR A 356 11.56 -18.61 -11.05
CA THR A 356 12.77 -18.84 -11.84
C THR A 356 12.98 -17.75 -12.89
N ILE A 357 11.93 -17.30 -13.60
CA ILE A 357 12.01 -16.14 -14.53
C ILE A 357 12.48 -14.87 -13.81
N LEU A 358 12.10 -14.70 -12.55
CA LEU A 358 12.51 -13.55 -11.74
C LEU A 358 13.86 -13.74 -11.03
N ASN A 359 14.51 -14.91 -11.19
CA ASN A 359 15.70 -15.33 -10.44
C ASN A 359 15.54 -15.18 -8.91
N LYS A 360 14.32 -15.43 -8.40
CA LYS A 360 14.00 -15.42 -6.98
C LYS A 360 13.99 -16.85 -6.43
N LYS A 361 14.35 -17.01 -5.15
CA LYS A 361 14.17 -18.26 -4.41
C LYS A 361 12.75 -18.28 -3.83
N ALA A 362 12.19 -19.48 -3.66
CA ALA A 362 11.01 -19.68 -2.84
C ALA A 362 11.37 -19.57 -1.34
N ASP A 363 10.38 -19.24 -0.52
CA ASP A 363 10.51 -19.26 0.94
C ASP A 363 10.56 -20.70 1.46
N GLN A 364 11.18 -20.89 2.63
CA GLN A 364 11.43 -22.23 3.18
C GLN A 364 10.13 -23.03 3.40
N SER A 365 9.07 -22.37 3.86
CA SER A 365 7.74 -22.99 4.04
C SER A 365 7.17 -23.60 2.77
N TYR A 366 7.40 -22.97 1.61
CA TYR A 366 7.00 -23.52 0.31
C TYR A 366 7.90 -24.69 -0.10
N LEU A 367 9.22 -24.57 0.11
CA LEU A 367 10.17 -25.65 -0.20
C LEU A 367 9.89 -26.93 0.62
N ASP A 368 9.54 -26.78 1.90
CA ASP A 368 9.19 -27.89 2.78
C ASP A 368 7.94 -28.63 2.29
N LEU A 369 6.91 -27.88 1.85
CA LEU A 369 5.65 -28.41 1.29
C LEU A 369 5.81 -29.13 -0.06
N CYS A 370 6.81 -28.74 -0.87
CA CYS A 370 6.91 -29.14 -2.28
C CYS A 370 8.06 -30.12 -2.57
N SER A 371 8.54 -30.80 -1.55
CA SER A 371 9.71 -31.67 -1.56
C SER A 371 9.64 -32.94 -2.44
N GLU A 372 8.46 -33.32 -2.97
CA GLU A 372 8.28 -34.49 -3.84
C GLU A 372 7.54 -34.22 -5.16
N ASN A 373 8.10 -34.74 -6.27
CA ASN A 373 7.53 -34.83 -7.62
C ASN A 373 7.07 -33.52 -8.30
N GLN A 374 7.60 -32.35 -7.91
CA GLN A 374 7.32 -31.07 -8.62
C GLN A 374 7.47 -31.18 -10.14
N GLN A 375 8.60 -31.68 -10.64
CA GLN A 375 8.89 -31.63 -12.08
C GLN A 375 7.91 -32.45 -12.93
N GLU A 376 7.45 -33.60 -12.45
CA GLU A 376 6.42 -34.42 -13.10
C GLU A 376 5.06 -33.68 -13.12
N ARG A 377 4.69 -33.00 -12.03
CA ARG A 377 3.48 -32.14 -11.99
C ARG A 377 3.57 -31.00 -13.01
N CYS A 378 4.77 -30.47 -13.29
CA CYS A 378 4.97 -29.37 -14.22
C CYS A 378 4.84 -29.77 -15.70
N GLU A 379 5.30 -30.96 -16.07
CA GLU A 379 5.14 -31.50 -17.43
C GLU A 379 3.66 -31.78 -17.79
N LEU A 380 2.82 -31.99 -16.78
CA LEU A 380 1.36 -32.12 -16.88
C LEU A 380 0.61 -30.77 -16.89
N SER A 381 1.30 -29.63 -16.74
CA SER A 381 0.66 -28.31 -16.71
C SER A 381 -0.09 -28.00 -18.01
N GLN A 382 -1.33 -27.51 -17.87
CA GLN A 382 -2.13 -26.99 -18.99
C GLN A 382 -1.61 -25.64 -19.52
N CYS A 383 -0.65 -25.01 -18.83
CA CYS A 383 -0.08 -23.75 -19.26
C CYS A 383 1.13 -23.96 -20.19
N ASN A 384 0.95 -23.67 -21.48
CA ASN A 384 1.97 -23.89 -22.52
C ASN A 384 3.36 -23.28 -22.23
N VAL A 385 3.45 -22.15 -21.54
CA VAL A 385 4.76 -21.55 -21.18
C VAL A 385 5.44 -22.29 -20.02
N VAL A 386 4.68 -22.82 -19.08
CA VAL A 386 5.19 -23.67 -17.97
C VAL A 386 5.55 -25.06 -18.48
N LYS A 387 4.75 -25.65 -19.37
CA LYS A 387 4.99 -26.99 -19.92
C LYS A 387 6.28 -27.11 -20.73
N ASN A 388 6.72 -26.02 -21.36
CA ASN A 388 8.00 -25.96 -22.08
C ASN A 388 9.20 -25.63 -21.18
N PHE A 389 8.96 -25.30 -19.91
CA PHE A 389 9.99 -24.92 -18.96
C PHE A 389 10.46 -26.14 -18.16
N ARG A 390 11.78 -26.27 -18.00
CA ARG A 390 12.40 -27.30 -17.15
C ARG A 390 12.94 -26.65 -15.90
N LEU A 391 12.55 -27.17 -14.74
CA LEU A 391 13.14 -26.77 -13.46
C LEU A 391 14.66 -27.04 -13.49
N PRO A 392 15.49 -26.15 -12.93
CA PRO A 392 16.90 -26.42 -12.75
C PRO A 392 17.07 -27.55 -11.71
N LEU A 393 17.60 -28.69 -12.16
CA LEU A 393 17.82 -29.86 -11.30
C LEU A 393 18.73 -29.51 -10.12
N ILE A 394 18.20 -29.68 -8.89
CA ILE A 394 18.87 -29.31 -7.63
C ILE A 394 20.13 -30.16 -7.35
N ASN A 395 20.26 -31.32 -8.00
CA ASN A 395 21.21 -32.38 -7.65
C ASN A 395 22.71 -32.10 -7.92
N ASN A 396 23.10 -30.94 -8.45
CA ASN A 396 24.51 -30.65 -8.76
C ASN A 396 25.33 -30.08 -7.59
N ILE A 397 24.71 -29.67 -6.47
CA ILE A 397 25.46 -29.09 -5.33
C ILE A 397 26.06 -30.17 -4.42
N VAL A 398 25.48 -31.37 -4.36
CA VAL A 398 25.93 -32.45 -3.46
C VAL A 398 27.16 -33.20 -3.99
N ASN A 399 27.30 -33.33 -5.32
CA ASN A 399 28.31 -34.21 -5.92
C ASN A 399 29.75 -33.65 -5.88
N GLU A 400 29.96 -32.32 -5.83
CA GLU A 400 31.31 -31.75 -5.77
C GLU A 400 31.99 -31.93 -4.40
N GLN A 401 31.24 -32.15 -3.32
CA GLN A 401 31.80 -32.40 -1.98
C GLN A 401 32.10 -33.89 -1.70
N ILE A 402 31.56 -34.82 -2.49
CA ILE A 402 31.77 -36.26 -2.31
C ILE A 402 32.99 -36.75 -3.11
N ILE A 403 33.25 -36.19 -4.29
CA ILE A 403 34.38 -36.60 -5.14
C ILE A 403 35.75 -36.25 -4.51
N SER A 404 35.82 -35.23 -3.66
CA SER A 404 37.05 -34.79 -2.98
C SER A 404 37.40 -35.57 -1.69
N SER A 405 36.61 -36.58 -1.31
CA SER A 405 36.81 -37.35 -0.07
C SER A 405 37.03 -38.86 -0.24
N ILE A 406 37.12 -39.36 -1.48
CA ILE A 406 37.29 -40.80 -1.79
C ILE A 406 38.73 -41.13 -2.27
N GLU A 407 39.53 -40.14 -2.66
CA GLU A 407 40.85 -40.35 -3.30
C GLU A 407 42.03 -40.59 -2.32
N ASN A 408 41.78 -41.14 -1.12
CA ASN A 408 42.83 -41.25 -0.09
C ASN A 408 42.79 -42.52 0.80
N ASP A 409 41.96 -43.52 0.48
CA ASP A 409 41.92 -44.78 1.23
C ASP A 409 41.80 -46.01 0.32
N ILE A 410 42.29 -47.16 0.83
CA ILE A 410 42.35 -48.46 0.14
C ILE A 410 43.33 -48.51 -1.07
N ILE A 411 44.61 -48.35 -0.77
CA ILE A 411 45.66 -49.17 -1.40
C ILE A 411 45.68 -50.54 -0.70
N ASN A 412 45.88 -51.62 -1.48
CA ASN A 412 45.75 -53.04 -1.11
C ASN A 412 44.28 -53.51 -0.99
N SER A 413 43.81 -54.57 -1.66
CA SER A 413 44.53 -55.79 -2.06
C SER A 413 44.09 -56.38 -3.42
N THR A 414 44.91 -57.26 -3.98
CA THR A 414 44.71 -57.94 -5.27
C THR A 414 44.11 -59.34 -5.10
N THR A 415 43.17 -59.78 -5.96
CA THR A 415 43.33 -60.86 -6.99
C THR A 415 42.00 -61.43 -7.57
N THR A 416 42.10 -62.01 -8.78
CA THR A 416 41.33 -63.18 -9.32
C THR A 416 39.83 -63.09 -9.68
N THR A 417 39.58 -62.71 -10.95
CA THR A 417 38.98 -63.55 -12.02
C THR A 417 37.55 -64.16 -11.96
N THR A 418 36.74 -63.70 -12.92
CA THR A 418 35.89 -64.48 -13.89
C THR A 418 34.49 -65.05 -13.53
N THR A 419 33.71 -65.21 -14.60
CA THR A 419 32.43 -65.92 -14.82
C THR A 419 31.09 -65.20 -14.54
N THR A 420 30.34 -65.08 -15.64
CA THR A 420 28.88 -64.86 -15.77
C THR A 420 28.17 -66.22 -15.95
N PRO A 421 26.85 -66.29 -16.23
CA PRO A 421 25.69 -65.71 -15.55
C PRO A 421 24.60 -66.77 -15.21
N LEU A 422 23.56 -66.46 -14.42
CA LEU A 422 22.33 -67.28 -14.38
C LEU A 422 21.06 -66.52 -13.93
N TYR A 423 20.00 -66.61 -14.75
CA TYR A 423 18.58 -66.49 -14.40
C TYR A 423 18.01 -67.92 -14.23
N PRO A 424 16.97 -68.16 -13.39
CA PRO A 424 15.55 -68.00 -13.78
C PRO A 424 14.77 -67.11 -12.78
N ILE A 425 13.74 -66.34 -13.15
CA ILE A 425 12.36 -66.74 -13.54
C ILE A 425 11.64 -67.53 -12.43
N ASP A 426 10.67 -66.90 -11.75
CA ASP A 426 9.29 -67.42 -11.72
C ASP A 426 8.26 -66.29 -11.50
N ASN A 427 6.97 -66.63 -11.52
CA ASN A 427 5.85 -65.75 -11.82
C ASN A 427 4.99 -65.39 -10.60
N GLY A 428 4.37 -64.20 -10.62
CA GLY A 428 3.36 -63.77 -9.64
C GLY A 428 2.62 -62.52 -10.09
N ILE A 429 1.39 -62.67 -10.59
CA ILE A 429 0.55 -61.58 -11.10
C ILE A 429 -0.53 -61.22 -10.06
N ILE A 430 -1.12 -60.04 -10.21
CA ILE A 430 -2.31 -59.50 -9.50
C ILE A 430 -1.99 -58.75 -8.20
N THR A 431 -1.74 -57.44 -8.34
CA THR A 431 -2.11 -56.44 -7.34
C THR A 431 -3.14 -55.48 -7.93
N THR A 432 -4.13 -55.13 -7.11
CA THR A 432 -5.38 -54.45 -7.49
C THR A 432 -5.18 -53.00 -7.92
N VAL A 433 -5.81 -52.61 -9.03
CA VAL A 433 -5.96 -51.20 -9.44
C VAL A 433 -6.89 -50.50 -8.45
N HIS A 434 -6.36 -49.66 -7.58
CA HIS A 434 -7.18 -48.73 -6.79
C HIS A 434 -7.65 -47.57 -7.66
N GLN A 435 -8.91 -47.62 -8.09
CA GLN A 435 -9.59 -46.48 -8.69
C GLN A 435 -9.85 -45.42 -7.61
N LEU A 436 -9.22 -44.25 -7.74
CA LEU A 436 -9.58 -43.07 -6.97
C LEU A 436 -10.97 -42.55 -7.40
N PRO A 437 -11.82 -42.09 -6.48
CA PRO A 437 -13.19 -41.69 -6.80
C PRO A 437 -13.24 -40.40 -7.63
N ALA A 438 -14.00 -40.41 -8.71
CA ALA A 438 -14.24 -39.22 -9.52
C ALA A 438 -15.10 -38.20 -8.74
N TYR A 439 -14.52 -37.03 -8.43
CA TYR A 439 -15.21 -35.97 -7.71
C TYR A 439 -16.18 -35.23 -8.64
N VAL A 440 -17.48 -35.48 -8.50
CA VAL A 440 -18.51 -34.86 -9.33
C VAL A 440 -18.90 -33.49 -8.76
N HIS A 441 -18.56 -32.41 -9.48
CA HIS A 441 -19.07 -31.08 -9.18
C HIS A 441 -20.60 -31.06 -9.27
N ARG A 442 -21.27 -30.86 -8.12
CA ARG A 442 -22.68 -30.46 -8.07
C ARG A 442 -22.77 -28.95 -8.07
N HIS A 443 -23.13 -28.36 -9.20
CA HIS A 443 -23.63 -26.99 -9.21
C HIS A 443 -25.01 -26.95 -8.52
N PRO A 444 -25.32 -25.91 -7.72
CA PRO A 444 -26.71 -25.63 -7.35
C PRO A 444 -27.51 -25.23 -8.61
N PRO A 445 -28.82 -25.53 -8.68
CA PRO A 445 -29.63 -25.24 -9.85
C PRO A 445 -29.87 -23.73 -10.02
N VAL A 446 -29.99 -23.30 -11.28
CA VAL A 446 -30.38 -21.92 -11.63
C VAL A 446 -31.89 -21.78 -11.54
N ASP A 447 -32.37 -21.01 -10.57
CA ASP A 447 -33.79 -20.68 -10.47
C ASP A 447 -34.23 -19.77 -11.63
N ARG A 448 -35.12 -20.30 -12.48
CA ARG A 448 -35.78 -19.54 -13.55
C ARG A 448 -37.12 -19.02 -13.04
N GLN A 449 -37.17 -17.78 -12.56
CA GLN A 449 -38.44 -17.10 -12.39
C GLN A 449 -38.79 -16.23 -13.61
N SER A 450 -40.05 -16.41 -14.02
CA SER A 450 -40.82 -15.76 -15.08
C SER A 450 -40.30 -14.44 -15.65
N GLN A 451 -40.20 -14.41 -16.98
CA GLN A 451 -40.36 -13.19 -17.76
C GLN A 451 -41.71 -12.54 -17.44
N THR A 452 -41.73 -11.25 -17.14
CA THR A 452 -42.90 -10.39 -17.39
C THR A 452 -42.54 -9.39 -18.48
N ASN A 453 -43.43 -9.22 -19.44
CA ASN A 453 -43.22 -8.28 -20.54
C ASN A 453 -43.23 -6.85 -20.00
N ASN A 454 -42.33 -6.01 -20.50
CA ASN A 454 -42.77 -4.67 -20.90
C ASN A 454 -42.12 -4.26 -22.22
N LYS A 455 -42.94 -3.65 -23.06
CA LYS A 455 -42.67 -3.41 -24.48
C LYS A 455 -42.21 -1.96 -24.63
N TYR A 456 -41.20 -1.72 -25.48
CA TYR A 456 -40.86 -0.36 -25.88
C TYR A 456 -42.08 0.32 -26.52
N GLU A 457 -42.47 1.47 -25.98
CA GLU A 457 -43.27 2.44 -26.71
C GLU A 457 -42.51 3.78 -26.68
N ARG A 458 -42.37 4.39 -27.85
CA ARG A 458 -41.50 5.53 -28.12
C ARG A 458 -42.39 6.67 -28.59
N ILE A 459 -42.50 7.72 -27.80
CA ILE A 459 -43.23 8.93 -28.17
C ILE A 459 -42.27 10.11 -28.04
N ASP A 460 -41.81 10.59 -29.20
CA ASP A 460 -41.20 11.90 -29.34
C ASP A 460 -42.34 12.94 -29.47
N SER A 461 -42.46 13.90 -28.55
CA SER A 461 -43.31 15.09 -28.75
C SER A 461 -42.80 16.32 -27.99
N SER A 462 -42.76 17.45 -28.70
CA SER A 462 -42.22 18.75 -28.28
C SER A 462 -43.20 19.61 -27.47
N ASP A 463 -42.64 20.61 -26.79
CA ASP A 463 -43.21 21.92 -26.45
C ASP A 463 -44.62 22.02 -25.83
N THR A 464 -44.71 22.61 -24.63
CA THR A 464 -45.29 23.97 -24.51
C THR A 464 -44.94 24.67 -23.21
N ASN A 465 -44.90 26.00 -23.25
CA ASN A 465 -44.82 26.86 -22.06
C ASN A 465 -46.17 26.87 -21.30
N ILE A 466 -46.13 26.99 -19.97
CA ILE A 466 -47.12 27.76 -19.19
C ILE A 466 -46.48 28.23 -17.87
N LYS A 467 -47.05 29.28 -17.30
CA LYS A 467 -46.50 30.11 -16.21
C LYS A 467 -47.11 29.83 -14.84
N ASP A 468 -46.34 30.22 -13.81
CA ASP A 468 -46.73 30.88 -12.55
C ASP A 468 -48.04 30.45 -11.84
N SER A 469 -47.92 29.91 -10.62
CA SER A 469 -48.49 30.55 -9.41
C SER A 469 -48.15 29.82 -8.10
N TYR A 470 -48.27 30.54 -6.98
CA TYR A 470 -48.02 30.08 -5.60
C TYR A 470 -49.27 29.39 -5.00
N THR A 471 -49.09 28.48 -4.02
CA THR A 471 -49.56 28.72 -2.63
C THR A 471 -49.17 27.64 -1.60
N SER A 472 -48.61 28.10 -0.48
CA SER A 472 -48.77 27.64 0.92
C SER A 472 -48.41 26.19 1.37
N PRO A 473 -47.83 26.02 2.58
CA PRO A 473 -47.49 24.71 3.16
C PRO A 473 -48.61 24.10 4.03
N LEU A 474 -48.58 22.78 4.19
CA LEU A 474 -49.42 22.03 5.14
C LEU A 474 -48.72 21.86 6.49
N LYS A 475 -49.44 22.12 7.58
CA LYS A 475 -49.10 21.64 8.93
C LYS A 475 -49.77 20.29 9.17
N ILE A 476 -49.08 19.37 9.83
CA ILE A 476 -49.70 18.27 10.57
C ILE A 476 -49.07 18.27 11.97
N ASN A 477 -49.91 18.08 12.98
CA ASN A 477 -49.58 18.16 14.39
C ASN A 477 -50.20 16.94 15.11
N ASP A 478 -49.75 16.73 16.34
CA ASP A 478 -50.39 15.97 17.43
C ASP A 478 -50.03 14.47 17.58
N PRO A 479 -50.05 13.92 18.82
CA PRO A 479 -49.00 13.01 19.29
C PRO A 479 -49.49 11.59 19.65
N ILE A 480 -48.57 10.75 20.15
CA ILE A 480 -48.84 9.43 20.74
C ILE A 480 -48.37 9.42 22.21
N ASP A 481 -49.14 8.70 23.05
CA ASP A 481 -49.12 8.70 24.51
C ASP A 481 -48.14 7.66 25.11
N PRO A 482 -47.28 8.01 26.09
CA PRO A 482 -46.32 7.08 26.69
C PRO A 482 -46.80 6.47 28.02
N ASN A 483 -47.61 5.39 27.99
CA ASN A 483 -47.87 4.55 29.17
C ASN A 483 -48.27 3.09 28.81
N ALA A 484 -47.37 2.13 29.01
CA ALA A 484 -47.66 0.71 29.17
C ALA A 484 -46.52 0.01 29.92
N ILE A 485 -46.83 -0.75 30.98
CA ILE A 485 -45.86 -1.41 31.86
C ILE A 485 -46.33 -2.85 32.14
N SER A 486 -45.56 -3.85 31.68
CA SER A 486 -45.34 -5.22 32.23
C SER A 486 -46.57 -6.11 32.63
N PRO A 487 -46.34 -7.37 33.03
CA PRO A 487 -45.16 -8.23 32.89
C PRO A 487 -45.49 -9.55 32.14
N ASP A 488 -44.51 -10.46 32.01
CA ASP A 488 -44.51 -11.76 32.72
C ASP A 488 -43.19 -12.51 32.41
N ASP A 489 -42.80 -13.43 33.30
CA ASP A 489 -41.49 -14.10 33.34
C ASP A 489 -41.43 -15.41 32.52
N ASP A 490 -40.21 -15.98 32.34
CA ASP A 490 -39.93 -17.42 32.51
C ASP A 490 -38.41 -17.73 32.39
N ASP A 491 -37.83 -18.18 33.50
CA ASP A 491 -36.59 -18.96 33.78
C ASP A 491 -35.29 -18.87 32.93
N GLU A 492 -34.16 -18.74 33.65
CA GLU A 492 -32.79 -19.01 33.17
C GLU A 492 -32.37 -20.48 33.39
N ASP A 493 -31.45 -20.99 32.57
CA ASP A 493 -30.70 -22.22 32.84
C ASP A 493 -29.19 -21.97 32.58
N TYR A 494 -28.36 -22.01 33.63
CA TYR A 494 -26.99 -21.45 33.62
C TYR A 494 -25.91 -22.54 33.62
N ILE A 495 -25.09 -22.59 32.56
CA ILE A 495 -24.00 -23.57 32.41
C ILE A 495 -22.63 -22.89 32.55
N ASP A 496 -21.91 -23.23 33.63
CA ASP A 496 -20.53 -22.80 33.88
C ASP A 496 -19.56 -23.42 32.86
N SER A 497 -18.58 -22.63 32.41
CA SER A 497 -17.59 -23.01 31.39
C SER A 497 -16.16 -22.51 31.73
N THR A 498 -15.85 -22.34 33.02
CA THR A 498 -14.55 -21.84 33.51
C THR A 498 -13.43 -22.91 33.56
N SER A 499 -12.98 -23.41 32.40
CA SER A 499 -11.83 -24.35 32.35
C SER A 499 -10.90 -24.30 31.13
N SER A 500 -11.12 -23.40 30.16
CA SER A 500 -10.37 -23.37 28.89
C SER A 500 -9.20 -22.37 28.83
N ILE A 501 -9.07 -21.46 29.79
CA ILE A 501 -8.22 -20.26 29.67
C ILE A 501 -6.73 -20.54 29.96
N ASP A 502 -6.40 -21.36 30.96
CA ASP A 502 -5.01 -21.51 31.45
C ASP A 502 -4.03 -22.14 30.43
N ASN A 503 -4.53 -22.92 29.47
CA ASN A 503 -3.71 -23.49 28.39
C ASN A 503 -3.35 -22.48 27.29
N PHE A 504 -4.05 -21.34 27.20
CA PHE A 504 -3.75 -20.31 26.20
C PHE A 504 -2.56 -19.45 26.63
N GLN A 505 -2.49 -19.10 27.92
CA GLN A 505 -1.43 -18.28 28.51
C GLN A 505 -0.02 -18.90 28.35
N THR A 506 0.11 -20.20 28.55
CA THR A 506 1.39 -20.94 28.44
C THR A 506 1.91 -21.02 27.00
N THR A 507 1.01 -21.14 26.02
CA THR A 507 1.36 -21.22 24.59
C THR A 507 1.94 -19.90 24.07
N ILE A 508 1.41 -18.76 24.54
CA ILE A 508 1.90 -17.42 24.15
C ILE A 508 3.33 -17.18 24.64
N ASN A 509 3.62 -17.50 25.91
CA ASN A 509 4.94 -17.26 26.52
C ASN A 509 6.08 -18.01 25.80
N LEU A 510 5.83 -19.23 25.33
CA LEU A 510 6.81 -20.02 24.56
C LEU A 510 7.11 -19.42 23.18
N TYR A 511 6.15 -18.73 22.57
CA TYR A 511 6.31 -18.13 21.24
C TYR A 511 7.20 -16.88 21.28
N ASP A 512 7.01 -16.02 22.30
CA ASP A 512 7.79 -14.80 22.49
C ASP A 512 9.26 -15.08 22.87
N GLU A 513 9.53 -16.13 23.65
CA GLU A 513 10.91 -16.49 23.99
C GLU A 513 11.70 -16.98 22.75
N LYS A 514 11.08 -17.78 21.88
CA LYS A 514 11.67 -18.18 20.59
C LYS A 514 11.98 -16.94 19.73
N ARG A 515 11.04 -16.00 19.63
CA ARG A 515 11.18 -14.79 18.81
C ARG A 515 12.33 -13.89 19.27
N ARG A 516 12.58 -13.78 20.59
CA ARG A 516 13.74 -13.06 21.16
C ARG A 516 15.08 -13.68 20.80
N ILE A 517 15.15 -15.00 20.60
CA ILE A 517 16.38 -15.71 20.21
C ILE A 517 16.68 -15.46 18.73
N GLU A 518 15.65 -15.47 17.88
CA GLU A 518 15.79 -15.22 16.43
C GLU A 518 16.26 -13.78 16.13
N MET A 519 15.68 -12.76 16.79
CA MET A 519 16.12 -11.35 16.63
C MET A 519 17.59 -11.10 17.01
N LYS A 520 18.11 -11.81 18.02
CA LYS A 520 19.54 -11.73 18.42
C LYS A 520 20.48 -12.29 17.36
N ASN A 521 20.01 -13.25 16.56
CA ASN A 521 20.80 -13.87 15.49
C ASN A 521 20.82 -13.01 14.21
N GLU A 522 19.76 -12.23 13.95
CA GLU A 522 19.71 -11.26 12.86
C GLU A 522 20.58 -10.03 13.13
N THR A 523 20.45 -9.42 14.32
CA THR A 523 21.23 -8.23 14.71
C THR A 523 22.75 -8.48 14.65
N PHE A 524 23.21 -9.68 14.98
CA PHE A 524 24.62 -10.05 14.86
C PHE A 524 25.14 -10.07 13.41
N LYS A 525 24.29 -10.42 12.42
CA LYS A 525 24.65 -10.38 10.99
C LYS A 525 24.77 -8.94 10.46
N TRP A 526 23.91 -8.03 10.92
CA TRP A 526 23.95 -6.61 10.51
C TRP A 526 25.21 -5.90 11.02
N ILE A 527 25.71 -6.27 12.21
CA ILE A 527 26.96 -5.73 12.75
C ILE A 527 28.17 -6.13 11.89
N SER A 528 28.26 -7.40 11.46
CA SER A 528 29.38 -7.86 10.63
C SER A 528 29.35 -7.25 9.22
N LEU A 529 28.17 -7.11 8.60
CA LEU A 529 28.01 -6.44 7.31
C LEU A 529 28.42 -4.96 7.39
N SER A 530 28.03 -4.26 8.46
CA SER A 530 28.39 -2.85 8.70
C SER A 530 29.91 -2.66 8.82
N LEU A 531 30.60 -3.55 9.54
CA LEU A 531 32.07 -3.53 9.65
C LEU A 531 32.79 -3.74 8.30
N VAL A 532 32.26 -4.61 7.44
CA VAL A 532 32.77 -4.81 6.07
C VAL A 532 32.56 -3.55 5.22
N CYS A 533 31.39 -2.92 5.27
CA CYS A 533 31.13 -1.67 4.56
C CYS A 533 32.04 -0.52 5.01
N ILE A 534 32.27 -0.38 6.32
CA ILE A 534 33.18 0.64 6.89
C ILE A 534 34.62 0.41 6.42
N THR A 535 35.11 -0.84 6.45
CA THR A 535 36.48 -1.13 5.98
C THR A 535 36.66 -0.88 4.47
N ILE A 536 35.65 -1.19 3.64
CA ILE A 536 35.66 -0.83 2.20
C ILE A 536 35.70 0.69 2.00
N LEU A 537 34.90 1.46 2.74
CA LEU A 537 34.90 2.93 2.67
C LEU A 537 36.25 3.53 3.10
N CYS A 538 36.85 3.00 4.18
CA CYS A 538 38.20 3.41 4.61
C CYS A 538 39.26 3.12 3.54
N LEU A 539 39.23 1.96 2.88
CA LEU A 539 40.15 1.61 1.80
C LEU A 539 39.99 2.52 0.57
N LEU A 540 38.75 2.86 0.20
CA LEU A 540 38.47 3.81 -0.89
C LEU A 540 38.93 5.23 -0.56
N PHE A 541 38.79 5.66 0.69
CA PHE A 541 39.27 6.98 1.16
C PHE A 541 40.81 7.04 1.17
N VAL A 542 41.48 5.99 1.66
CA VAL A 542 42.95 5.88 1.59
C VAL A 542 43.43 5.85 0.12
N GLY A 543 42.77 5.10 -0.75
CA GLY A 543 43.10 5.06 -2.19
C GLY A 543 42.96 6.40 -2.90
N THR A 544 41.89 7.16 -2.60
CA THR A 544 41.68 8.51 -3.17
C THR A 544 42.63 9.56 -2.58
N LEU A 545 43.04 9.44 -1.31
CA LEU A 545 44.12 10.25 -0.73
C LEU A 545 45.46 9.94 -1.43
N ILE A 546 45.84 8.67 -1.56
CA ILE A 546 47.06 8.25 -2.25
C ILE A 546 47.09 8.84 -3.68
N TRP A 547 46.01 8.66 -4.45
CA TRP A 547 45.89 9.23 -5.79
C TRP A 547 46.02 10.77 -5.82
N CYS A 548 45.46 11.45 -4.82
CA CYS A 548 45.57 12.91 -4.69
C CYS A 548 46.98 13.40 -4.34
N PHE A 549 47.82 12.59 -3.68
CA PHE A 549 49.20 12.95 -3.34
C PHE A 549 50.22 12.46 -4.38
N THR A 550 50.02 11.31 -5.04
CA THR A 550 50.98 10.76 -6.02
C THR A 550 50.69 11.21 -7.46
N CYS A 551 49.47 11.06 -7.96
CA CYS A 551 49.13 11.34 -9.37
C CYS A 551 48.93 12.84 -9.65
N ARG A 552 48.48 13.62 -8.66
CA ARG A 552 48.17 15.06 -8.82
C ARG A 552 49.40 15.95 -9.11
N PRO A 553 50.58 15.79 -8.49
CA PRO A 553 51.77 16.57 -8.86
C PRO A 553 52.29 16.21 -10.28
N LEU A 554 52.31 14.93 -10.64
CA LEU A 554 52.70 14.47 -11.99
C LEU A 554 51.89 15.15 -13.10
N ARG A 555 50.58 15.35 -12.89
CA ARG A 555 49.68 16.01 -13.85
C ARG A 555 49.88 17.53 -13.96
N ARG A 556 50.63 18.17 -13.05
CA ARG A 556 51.00 19.60 -13.17
C ARG A 556 52.18 19.80 -14.14
N ASN A 557 53.21 18.97 -14.06
CA ASN A 557 54.43 19.13 -14.88
C ASN A 557 54.16 18.93 -16.38
N TYR A 558 53.24 18.03 -16.76
CA TYR A 558 52.88 17.80 -18.16
C TYR A 558 52.14 18.96 -18.86
N LYS A 559 51.65 19.98 -18.14
CA LYS A 559 50.93 21.11 -18.74
C LYS A 559 51.82 22.30 -19.14
N ALA A 560 53.13 22.25 -18.90
CA ALA A 560 54.05 23.33 -19.24
C ALA A 560 54.55 23.31 -20.70
N GLY A 561 54.30 22.23 -21.45
CA GLY A 561 54.93 21.99 -22.76
C GLY A 561 54.18 22.46 -24.01
N PHE A 562 52.94 22.96 -23.90
CA PHE A 562 52.12 23.36 -25.05
C PHE A 562 51.81 24.86 -25.04
N GLN A 563 52.60 25.63 -25.80
CA GLN A 563 52.19 26.96 -26.26
C GLN A 563 51.23 26.81 -27.46
N PRO A 564 50.08 27.50 -27.48
CA PRO A 564 49.24 27.56 -28.67
C PRO A 564 49.89 28.46 -29.73
N VAL A 565 50.06 27.94 -30.94
CA VAL A 565 50.57 28.72 -32.08
C VAL A 565 49.50 29.74 -32.49
N GLN A 566 49.81 31.03 -32.37
CA GLN A 566 48.96 32.09 -32.92
C GLN A 566 49.20 32.23 -34.43
N LEU A 567 48.19 31.91 -35.23
CA LEU A 567 48.16 32.24 -36.65
C LEU A 567 47.71 33.70 -36.84
N ASN A 568 48.61 34.54 -37.34
CA ASN A 568 48.37 35.95 -37.62
C ASN A 568 48.23 36.19 -39.13
N GLY A 569 47.10 36.75 -39.56
CA GLY A 569 46.85 37.20 -40.94
C GLY A 569 46.63 36.07 -41.98
N SER A 570 46.19 36.38 -43.19
CA SER A 570 45.62 37.65 -43.70
C SER A 570 44.94 37.42 -45.07
N ASN A 571 43.91 38.22 -45.37
CA ASN A 571 43.35 38.55 -46.69
C ASN A 571 43.68 37.63 -47.89
N VAL A 572 42.72 36.77 -48.27
CA VAL A 572 42.05 36.78 -49.60
C VAL A 572 40.56 36.54 -49.37
#